data_AF-A0A7C3HHA5-F1
#
_entry.id   AF-A0A7C3HHA5-F1
#
_cell.length_a   1.000
_cell.length_b   1.000
_cell.length_c   1.000
_cell.angle_alpha   90.00
_cell.angle_beta   90.00
_cell.angle_gamma   90.00
#
_symmetry.space_group_name_H-M   'P 1'
#
loop_
_entity.id
_entity.type
_entity.pdbx_description
1 polymer ?
#
loop_
_entity_poly.entity_id
_entity_poly.type
_entity_poly.pdbx_seq_one_letter_code
_entity_poly.pdbx_strand_id
1 'polypeptide(L)'
;MSRFTRRSFLKLSGGGLAIGASAVTPGQVLAKPGGEDIGRATLPYPGRVITQAASLPVNRPLSFNYPDESSPCALIRMGRATPGGVGPEHDIVAYSTLCTHMGCPVLYDPDTRDFKCPCHFSVFDSEKTGQMVTGQATENLPSIILSYDSQDDSISAIGVDGLIYGRQSNIL
;
A
#
# COMPACT_ATOMS: atom_id res chain seq x y z
N MET A 1 -37.26 6.09 27.93
CA MET A 1 -36.66 5.93 26.58
C MET A 1 -35.27 5.31 26.76
N SER A 2 -35.14 3.99 26.58
CA SER A 2 -33.87 3.28 26.77
C SER A 2 -32.94 3.55 25.59
N ARG A 3 -31.74 4.07 25.85
CA ARG A 3 -30.72 4.35 24.82
C ARG A 3 -30.01 3.05 24.43
N PHE A 4 -30.35 2.49 23.28
CA PHE A 4 -29.54 1.44 22.67
C PHE A 4 -28.18 2.01 22.25
N THR A 5 -27.10 1.40 22.70
CA THR A 5 -25.74 1.78 22.30
C THR A 5 -25.25 0.89 21.16
N ARG A 6 -24.27 1.36 20.37
CA ARG A 6 -23.64 0.55 19.29
C ARG A 6 -23.13 -0.81 19.78
N ARG A 7 -22.69 -0.86 21.04
CA ARG A 7 -22.24 -2.10 21.72
C ARG A 7 -23.37 -3.08 22.01
N SER A 8 -24.59 -2.59 22.21
CA SER A 8 -25.79 -3.42 22.41
C SER A 8 -26.25 -4.07 21.09
N PHE A 9 -26.09 -3.37 19.97
CA PHE A 9 -26.45 -3.88 18.64
C PHE A 9 -25.52 -5.03 18.18
N LEU A 10 -24.22 -4.91 18.44
CA LEU A 10 -23.23 -5.93 18.05
C LEU A 10 -23.42 -7.25 18.82
N LYS A 11 -23.93 -7.19 20.05
CA LYS A 11 -24.23 -8.39 20.86
C LYS A 11 -25.49 -9.13 20.40
N LEU A 12 -26.45 -8.42 19.79
CA LEU A 12 -27.68 -9.05 19.30
C LEU A 12 -27.50 -9.77 17.95
N SER A 13 -26.49 -9.39 17.17
CA SER A 13 -26.27 -9.90 15.81
C SER A 13 -25.24 -11.05 15.72
N GLY A 14 -24.51 -11.34 16.80
CA GLY A 14 -23.41 -12.33 16.81
C GLY A 14 -23.80 -13.79 17.09
N GLY A 15 -25.08 -14.17 16.99
CA GLY A 15 -25.55 -15.53 17.28
C GLY A 15 -25.70 -16.40 16.03
N GLY A 16 -24.60 -16.90 15.46
CA GLY A 16 -24.64 -17.91 14.40
C GLY A 16 -24.69 -19.32 15.00
N LEU A 17 -25.84 -20.00 14.91
CA LEU A 17 -25.94 -21.44 15.13
C LEU A 17 -25.60 -22.17 13.82
N ALA A 18 -24.54 -22.96 13.81
CA ALA A 18 -24.31 -23.96 12.77
C ALA A 18 -24.29 -25.35 13.41
N ILE A 19 -25.45 -26.02 13.40
CA ILE A 19 -25.53 -27.47 13.57
C ILE A 19 -25.70 -28.04 12.16
N GLY A 20 -24.72 -28.81 11.70
CA GLY A 20 -24.76 -29.47 10.40
C GLY A 20 -23.77 -30.61 10.35
N ALA A 21 -24.18 -31.79 10.83
CA ALA A 21 -23.50 -33.04 10.53
C ALA A 21 -23.88 -33.48 9.12
N SER A 22 -22.90 -33.75 8.25
CA SER A 22 -23.10 -34.50 7.00
C SER A 22 -21.81 -35.16 6.54
N ALA A 23 -21.96 -36.36 6.00
CA ALA A 23 -20.99 -37.44 5.89
C ALA A 23 -19.83 -37.18 4.92
N VAL A 24 -18.67 -37.79 5.23
CA VAL A 24 -17.47 -37.77 4.38
C VAL A 24 -17.61 -38.82 3.28
N THR A 25 -17.69 -38.39 2.02
CA THR A 25 -17.45 -39.23 0.84
C THR A 25 -16.02 -38.99 0.33
N PRO A 26 -15.21 -40.03 0.07
CA PRO A 26 -13.87 -39.84 -0.49
C PRO A 26 -13.98 -39.60 -1.99
N GLY A 27 -13.66 -38.40 -2.46
CA GLY A 27 -13.58 -38.12 -3.91
C GLY A 27 -13.72 -36.69 -4.39
N GLN A 28 -13.93 -35.70 -3.52
CA GLN A 28 -14.04 -34.31 -3.98
C GLN A 28 -12.68 -33.61 -3.96
N VAL A 29 -12.17 -33.33 -5.16
CA VAL A 29 -11.13 -32.32 -5.38
C VAL A 29 -11.66 -31.01 -4.79
N LEU A 30 -11.04 -30.53 -3.72
CA LEU A 30 -11.34 -29.23 -3.14
C LEU A 30 -10.95 -28.16 -4.17
N ALA A 31 -11.90 -27.71 -4.97
CA ALA A 31 -11.78 -26.44 -5.65
C ALA A 31 -11.57 -25.37 -4.56
N LYS A 32 -10.43 -24.69 -4.60
CA LYS A 32 -10.15 -23.53 -3.74
C LYS A 32 -11.30 -22.54 -3.93
N PRO A 33 -12.00 -22.11 -2.87
CA PRO A 33 -13.00 -21.07 -3.02
C PRO A 33 -12.27 -19.77 -3.37
N GLY A 34 -12.29 -19.39 -4.65
CA GLY A 34 -12.08 -18.02 -5.07
C GLY A 34 -13.32 -17.23 -4.68
N GLY A 35 -13.42 -16.89 -3.40
CA GLY A 35 -14.48 -16.01 -2.92
C GLY A 35 -14.18 -14.60 -3.40
N GLU A 36 -14.88 -14.14 -4.43
CA GLU A 36 -15.10 -12.71 -4.60
C GLU A 36 -15.85 -12.26 -3.36
N ASP A 37 -15.16 -11.51 -2.51
CA ASP A 37 -15.64 -11.08 -1.20
C ASP A 37 -16.60 -9.89 -1.42
N ILE A 38 -17.84 -10.20 -1.85
CA ILE A 38 -18.86 -9.22 -2.20
C ILE A 38 -19.16 -8.37 -0.96
N GLY A 39 -18.67 -7.12 -0.95
CA GLY A 39 -18.79 -6.19 0.19
C GLY A 39 -17.47 -5.73 0.79
N ARG A 40 -16.31 -6.14 0.26
CA ARG A 40 -15.02 -5.63 0.71
C ARG A 40 -14.87 -4.14 0.36
N ALA A 41 -14.69 -3.30 1.38
CA ALA A 41 -14.47 -1.86 1.21
C ALA A 41 -13.05 -1.51 0.72
N THR A 42 -12.14 -2.49 0.70
CA THR A 42 -10.75 -2.34 0.29
C THR A 42 -10.43 -3.23 -0.90
N LEU A 43 -9.61 -2.73 -1.83
CA LEU A 43 -9.15 -3.53 -2.97
C LEU A 43 -8.29 -4.71 -2.49
N PRO A 44 -8.35 -5.88 -3.18
CA PRO A 44 -7.61 -7.08 -2.81
C PRO A 44 -6.14 -6.99 -3.27
N TYR A 45 -5.39 -6.08 -2.66
CA TYR A 45 -3.98 -5.88 -2.97
C TYR A 45 -3.13 -7.16 -2.72
N PRO A 46 -2.27 -7.56 -3.66
CA PRO A 46 -1.37 -8.70 -3.47
C PRO A 46 -0.25 -8.34 -2.48
N GLY A 47 0.07 -9.22 -1.54
CA GLY A 47 1.30 -9.07 -0.75
C GLY A 47 2.52 -9.40 -1.62
N ARG A 48 3.49 -8.50 -1.71
CA ARG A 48 4.71 -8.70 -2.51
C ARG A 48 5.96 -8.33 -1.71
N VAL A 49 6.83 -9.31 -1.45
CA VAL A 49 8.17 -9.07 -0.90
C VAL A 49 9.00 -8.29 -1.93
N ILE A 50 9.62 -7.18 -1.50
CA ILE A 50 10.45 -6.32 -2.33
C ILE A 50 11.93 -6.62 -2.10
N THR A 51 12.38 -6.53 -0.85
CA THR A 51 13.79 -6.69 -0.46
C THR A 51 13.92 -6.89 1.07
N GLN A 52 15.15 -7.01 1.57
CA GLN A 52 15.48 -6.95 3.00
C GLN A 52 15.83 -5.52 3.45
N ALA A 53 15.41 -5.10 4.63
CA ALA A 53 15.61 -3.74 5.14
C ALA A 53 17.11 -3.37 5.26
N ALA A 54 17.93 -4.29 5.74
CA ALA A 54 19.37 -4.11 5.91
C ALA A 54 20.13 -3.93 4.57
N SER A 55 19.55 -4.38 3.46
CA SER A 55 20.15 -4.22 2.13
C SER A 55 20.00 -2.80 1.55
N LEU A 56 19.10 -1.99 2.12
CA LEU A 56 18.78 -0.67 1.57
C LEU A 56 19.83 0.38 1.95
N PRO A 57 20.53 0.95 0.96
CA PRO A 57 21.34 2.13 1.20
C PRO A 57 20.46 3.32 1.61
N VAL A 58 20.95 4.12 2.57
CA VAL A 58 20.28 5.36 2.97
C VAL A 58 20.26 6.34 1.80
N ASN A 59 19.12 7.01 1.61
CA ASN A 59 18.90 8.09 0.65
C ASN A 59 19.15 7.70 -0.82
N ARG A 60 18.93 6.43 -1.17
CA ARG A 60 19.04 5.95 -2.54
C ARG A 60 17.84 5.08 -2.92
N PRO A 61 17.10 5.43 -3.98
CA PRO A 61 15.88 4.72 -4.34
C PRO A 61 16.19 3.35 -4.93
N LEU A 62 15.41 2.36 -4.52
CA LEU A 62 15.27 1.05 -5.15
C LEU A 62 13.99 1.02 -5.97
N SER A 63 14.11 0.81 -7.29
CA SER A 63 12.96 0.70 -8.18
C SER A 63 12.30 -0.68 -8.08
N PHE A 64 10.97 -0.70 -8.11
CA PHE A 64 10.16 -1.92 -8.20
C PHE A 64 8.80 -1.59 -8.85
N ASN A 65 7.90 -2.56 -8.99
CA ASN A 65 6.57 -2.34 -9.54
C ASN A 65 5.49 -2.85 -8.58
N TYR A 66 4.40 -2.11 -8.41
CA TYR A 66 3.30 -2.51 -7.54
C TYR A 66 2.04 -1.69 -7.81
N PRO A 67 0.83 -2.28 -7.87
CA PRO A 67 0.50 -3.68 -7.58
C PRO A 67 0.68 -4.66 -8.76
N ASP A 68 1.05 -4.14 -9.92
CA ASP A 68 1.26 -4.88 -11.16
C ASP A 68 2.52 -4.35 -11.88
N GLU A 69 2.90 -5.01 -12.99
CA GLU A 69 4.11 -4.65 -13.76
C GLU A 69 4.04 -3.24 -14.39
N SER A 70 2.84 -2.70 -14.61
CA SER A 70 2.65 -1.39 -15.25
C SER A 70 2.63 -0.21 -14.27
N SER A 71 2.91 -0.46 -13.00
CA SER A 71 2.87 0.55 -11.92
C SER A 71 4.25 0.74 -11.28
N PRO A 72 5.13 1.61 -11.84
CA PRO A 72 6.49 1.78 -11.33
C PRO A 72 6.52 2.54 -10.00
N CYS A 73 7.33 2.06 -9.07
CA CYS A 73 7.46 2.56 -7.71
C CYS A 73 8.92 2.73 -7.31
N ALA A 74 9.17 3.50 -6.25
CA ALA A 74 10.48 3.64 -5.62
C ALA A 74 10.36 3.41 -4.11
N LEU A 75 11.23 2.55 -3.58
CA LEU A 75 11.43 2.28 -2.15
C LEU A 75 12.68 3.03 -1.69
N ILE A 76 12.60 3.79 -0.61
CA ILE A 76 13.70 4.62 -0.12
C ILE A 76 13.81 4.46 1.39
N ARG A 77 15.05 4.28 1.87
CA ARG A 77 15.39 4.39 3.29
C ARG A 77 15.88 5.80 3.59
N MET A 78 15.12 6.59 4.35
CA MET A 78 15.37 8.01 4.58
C MET A 78 16.52 8.30 5.55
N GLY A 79 16.94 7.33 6.36
CA GLY A 79 17.96 7.51 7.40
C GLY A 79 17.47 8.26 8.63
N ARG A 80 16.16 8.57 8.71
CA ARG A 80 15.49 9.18 9.87
C ARG A 80 14.02 8.78 9.87
N ALA A 81 13.47 8.61 11.07
CA ALA A 81 12.06 8.27 11.25
C ALA A 81 11.18 9.23 10.46
N THR A 82 10.31 8.67 9.63
CA THR A 82 9.50 9.38 8.65
C THR A 82 8.04 8.93 8.80
N PRO A 83 7.04 9.82 8.74
CA PRO A 83 5.64 9.40 8.79
C PRO A 83 5.31 8.35 7.72
N GLY A 84 4.69 7.24 8.14
CA GLY A 84 4.41 6.08 7.28
C GLY A 84 5.61 5.15 7.05
N GLY A 85 6.78 5.47 7.59
CA GLY A 85 7.99 4.67 7.47
C GLY A 85 7.92 3.37 8.27
N VAL A 86 8.38 2.29 7.65
CA VAL A 86 8.53 0.96 8.27
C VAL A 86 10.01 0.63 8.51
N GLY A 87 10.28 -0.60 8.94
CA GLY A 87 11.63 -1.05 9.29
C GLY A 87 12.01 -0.69 10.75
N PRO A 88 13.20 -1.09 11.19
CA PRO A 88 13.64 -0.90 12.59
C PRO A 88 13.74 0.57 12.98
N GLU A 89 14.09 1.46 12.05
CA GLU A 89 14.27 2.90 12.29
C GLU A 89 13.05 3.74 11.86
N HIS A 90 11.96 3.09 11.42
CA HIS A 90 10.77 3.76 10.88
C HIS A 90 11.07 4.76 9.75
N ASP A 91 12.08 4.47 8.93
CA ASP A 91 12.61 5.37 7.91
C ASP A 91 12.45 4.85 6.48
N ILE A 92 11.82 3.69 6.28
CA ILE A 92 11.64 3.09 4.96
C ILE A 92 10.26 3.42 4.42
N VAL A 93 10.21 4.18 3.33
CA VAL A 93 9.00 4.64 2.65
C VAL A 93 9.00 4.22 1.18
N ALA A 94 7.82 4.12 0.57
CA ALA A 94 7.72 3.84 -0.85
C ALA A 94 6.57 4.61 -1.49
N TYR A 95 6.75 4.97 -2.77
CA TYR A 95 5.80 5.77 -3.53
C TYR A 95 5.67 5.24 -4.96
N SER A 96 4.50 5.48 -5.57
CA SER A 96 4.37 5.49 -7.02
C SER A 96 5.34 6.52 -7.61
N THR A 97 5.92 6.22 -8.76
CA THR A 97 6.80 7.15 -9.50
C THR A 97 6.08 7.81 -10.69
N LEU A 98 4.76 7.68 -10.78
CA LEU A 98 3.95 8.39 -11.77
C LEU A 98 3.37 9.67 -11.15
N CYS A 99 3.63 10.81 -11.77
CA CYS A 99 3.07 12.08 -11.33
C CYS A 99 1.54 12.04 -11.41
N THR A 100 0.87 12.41 -10.32
CA THR A 100 -0.60 12.45 -10.21
C THR A 100 -1.27 13.50 -11.09
N HIS A 101 -0.52 14.43 -11.67
CA HIS A 101 -1.07 15.39 -12.63
C HIS A 101 -1.40 14.73 -13.98
N MET A 102 -0.37 14.32 -14.73
CA MET A 102 -0.50 13.79 -16.11
C MET A 102 0.45 12.60 -16.37
N GLY A 103 0.86 11.89 -15.32
CA GLY A 103 1.52 10.58 -15.46
C GLY A 103 3.00 10.57 -15.79
N CYS A 104 3.63 11.72 -15.99
CA CYS A 104 5.06 11.76 -16.23
C CYS A 104 5.85 11.08 -15.08
N PRO A 105 6.89 10.29 -15.38
CA PRO A 105 7.74 9.72 -14.34
C PRO A 105 8.40 10.84 -13.52
N VAL A 106 8.26 10.76 -12.20
CA VAL A 106 8.95 11.66 -11.28
C VAL A 106 10.35 11.14 -10.98
N LEU A 107 11.30 12.06 -10.84
CA LEU A 107 12.71 11.76 -10.56
C LEU A 107 13.02 12.07 -9.10
N TYR A 108 13.67 11.15 -8.40
CA TYR A 108 14.12 11.39 -7.03
C TYR A 108 15.37 12.27 -7.02
N ASP A 109 15.34 13.32 -6.22
CA ASP A 109 16.48 14.18 -5.93
C ASP A 109 17.03 13.88 -4.52
N PRO A 110 18.23 13.29 -4.39
CA PRO A 110 18.80 12.93 -3.09
C PRO A 110 19.23 14.15 -2.25
N ASP A 111 19.48 15.31 -2.87
CA ASP A 111 19.92 16.51 -2.15
C ASP A 111 18.75 17.14 -1.40
N THR A 112 17.58 17.20 -2.04
CA THR A 112 16.36 17.75 -1.43
C THR A 112 15.42 16.69 -0.86
N ARG A 113 15.63 15.41 -1.19
CA ARG A 113 14.79 14.26 -0.81
C ARG A 113 13.36 14.37 -1.33
N ASP A 114 13.21 14.95 -2.52
CA ASP A 114 11.93 15.12 -3.18
C ASP A 114 11.84 14.27 -4.44
N PHE A 115 10.61 14.00 -4.87
CA PHE A 115 10.31 13.58 -6.23
C PHE A 115 9.92 14.79 -7.08
N LYS A 116 10.63 14.99 -8.19
CA LYS A 116 10.46 16.14 -9.09
C LYS A 116 9.93 15.68 -10.45
N CYS A 117 8.78 16.23 -10.85
CA CYS A 117 8.17 15.98 -12.14
C CYS A 117 8.77 16.93 -13.19
N PRO A 118 9.38 16.42 -14.28
CA PRO A 118 10.00 17.28 -15.29
C PRO A 118 9.00 17.96 -16.23
N CYS A 119 7.75 17.50 -16.28
CA CYS A 119 6.77 17.98 -17.26
C CYS A 119 6.19 19.36 -16.91
N HIS A 120 5.75 19.54 -15.67
CA HIS A 120 5.09 20.77 -15.21
C HIS A 120 5.56 21.18 -13.80
N PHE A 121 6.74 20.71 -13.41
CA PHE A 121 7.47 21.15 -12.21
C PHE A 121 6.77 20.88 -10.87
N SER A 122 5.87 19.89 -10.82
CA SER A 122 5.37 19.40 -9.53
C SER A 122 6.50 18.77 -8.71
N VAL A 123 6.51 19.04 -7.41
CA VAL A 123 7.48 18.52 -6.43
C VAL A 123 6.73 17.87 -5.28
N PHE A 124 7.15 16.68 -4.88
CA PHE A 124 6.55 15.89 -3.82
C PHE A 124 7.59 15.52 -2.75
N ASP A 125 7.30 15.83 -1.49
CA ASP A 125 8.19 15.58 -0.35
C ASP A 125 8.09 14.11 0.10
N SER A 126 9.19 13.36 -0.06
CA SER A 126 9.22 11.93 0.29
C SER A 126 9.27 11.68 1.80
N GLU A 127 9.59 12.71 2.61
CA GLU A 127 9.64 12.64 4.07
C GLU A 127 8.32 13.06 4.72
N LYS A 128 7.32 13.47 3.92
CA LYS A 128 5.99 13.86 4.38
C LYS A 128 4.89 13.15 3.59
N THR A 129 4.94 11.82 3.54
CA THR A 129 3.90 10.98 2.90
C THR A 129 3.58 11.41 1.46
N GLY A 130 4.60 11.79 0.69
CA GLY A 130 4.45 12.20 -0.71
C GLY A 130 3.75 13.54 -0.89
N GLN A 131 3.72 14.39 0.14
CA GLN A 131 3.02 15.67 0.11
C GLN A 131 3.45 16.51 -1.09
N MET A 132 2.50 16.99 -1.88
CA MET A 132 2.82 17.97 -2.93
C MET A 132 3.26 19.28 -2.30
N VAL A 133 4.51 19.67 -2.54
CA VAL A 133 5.09 20.94 -2.06
C VAL A 133 4.68 22.10 -2.97
N THR A 134 4.72 21.86 -4.27
CA THR A 134 4.33 22.81 -5.32
C THR A 134 4.02 22.03 -6.59
N GLY A 135 3.22 22.61 -7.50
CA GLY A 135 2.94 22.00 -8.79
C GLY A 135 1.50 22.14 -9.27
N GLN A 136 1.16 21.30 -10.25
CA GLN A 136 -0.14 21.24 -10.92
C GLN A 136 -0.97 20.01 -10.52
N ALA A 137 -0.39 19.09 -9.74
CA ALA A 137 -1.16 17.94 -9.25
C ALA A 137 -2.20 18.40 -8.21
N THR A 138 -3.30 17.68 -8.10
CA THR A 138 -4.33 17.92 -7.08
C THR A 138 -4.27 16.91 -5.94
N GLU A 139 -3.35 15.95 -6.02
CA GLU A 139 -3.17 14.86 -5.07
C GLU A 139 -1.69 14.72 -4.72
N ASN A 140 -1.42 14.29 -3.50
CA ASN A 140 -0.09 13.86 -3.08
C ASN A 140 0.35 12.63 -3.89
N LEU A 141 1.65 12.34 -3.88
CA LEU A 141 2.18 11.16 -4.56
C LEU A 141 1.68 9.89 -3.85
N PRO A 142 1.05 8.92 -4.55
CA PRO A 142 0.49 7.74 -3.92
C PRO A 142 1.56 6.96 -3.16
N SER A 143 1.28 6.68 -1.88
CA SER A 143 2.19 5.96 -1.00
C SER A 143 1.94 4.46 -1.14
N ILE A 144 3.00 3.67 -1.25
CA ILE A 144 2.90 2.22 -1.18
C ILE A 144 2.91 1.83 0.28
N ILE A 145 1.84 1.18 0.74
CA ILE A 145 1.74 0.69 2.12
C ILE A 145 2.68 -0.49 2.25
N LEU A 146 3.64 -0.37 3.16
CA LEU A 146 4.65 -1.38 3.42
C LEU A 146 4.35 -2.16 4.70
N SER A 147 4.85 -3.39 4.74
CA SER A 147 4.98 -4.20 5.95
C SER A 147 6.44 -4.57 6.14
N TYR A 148 6.88 -4.58 7.40
CA TYR A 148 8.20 -5.06 7.80
C TYR A 148 8.05 -6.30 8.69
N ASP A 149 8.75 -7.37 8.35
CA ASP A 149 8.87 -8.56 9.19
C ASP A 149 10.25 -8.59 9.87
N SER A 150 10.25 -8.60 11.20
CA SER A 150 11.49 -8.60 11.99
C SER A 150 12.16 -9.97 12.11
N GLN A 151 11.49 -11.05 11.71
CA GLN A 151 12.05 -12.41 11.77
C GLN A 151 13.03 -12.66 10.63
N ASP A 152 12.74 -12.13 9.44
CA ASP A 152 13.53 -12.35 8.23
C ASP A 152 14.01 -11.05 7.55
N ASP A 153 13.81 -9.91 8.22
CA ASP A 153 14.18 -8.57 7.78
C ASP A 153 13.47 -8.11 6.49
N SER A 154 12.37 -8.76 6.11
CA SER A 154 11.72 -8.50 4.82
C SER A 154 10.86 -7.23 4.82
N ILE A 155 10.91 -6.51 3.69
CA ILE A 155 10.05 -5.39 3.35
C ILE A 155 9.11 -5.83 2.23
N SER A 156 7.81 -5.71 2.47
CA SER A 156 6.76 -6.10 1.52
C SER A 156 5.81 -4.95 1.21
N ALA A 157 5.38 -4.81 -0.04
CA ALA A 157 4.24 -3.99 -0.41
C ALA A 157 2.94 -4.77 -0.16
N ILE A 158 1.95 -4.10 0.45
CA ILE A 158 0.66 -4.71 0.85
C ILE A 158 -0.55 -3.84 0.50
N GLY A 159 -0.34 -2.64 -0.04
CA GLY A 159 -1.42 -1.74 -0.43
C GLY A 159 -0.91 -0.46 -1.05
N VAL A 160 -1.84 0.40 -1.46
CA VAL A 160 -1.55 1.76 -1.93
C VAL A 160 -2.54 2.70 -1.27
N ASP A 161 -2.02 3.82 -0.75
CA ASP A 161 -2.80 4.97 -0.32
C ASP A 161 -2.73 6.07 -1.41
N GLY A 162 -3.88 6.54 -1.87
CA GLY A 162 -4.04 7.33 -3.09
C GLY A 162 -4.32 6.50 -4.35
N LEU A 163 -4.79 7.16 -5.41
CA LEU A 163 -5.06 6.54 -6.72
C LEU A 163 -3.83 6.69 -7.62
N ILE A 164 -3.31 5.59 -8.16
CA ILE A 164 -2.21 5.63 -9.13
C ILE A 164 -2.72 6.28 -10.42
N TYR A 165 -1.89 7.12 -11.03
CA TYR A 165 -2.23 7.79 -12.27
C TYR A 165 -2.56 6.80 -13.40
N GLY A 166 -3.52 7.17 -14.26
CA GLY A 166 -3.82 6.47 -15.51
C GLY A 166 -4.66 5.20 -15.35
N ARG A 167 -5.37 5.05 -14.23
CA ARG A 167 -6.25 3.90 -13.96
C ARG A 167 -7.51 4.29 -13.20
N GLN A 168 -8.59 3.54 -13.42
CA GLN A 168 -9.87 3.71 -12.72
C GLN A 168 -9.92 3.04 -11.33
N SER A 169 -9.00 2.11 -11.08
CA SER A 169 -8.82 1.38 -9.83
C SER A 169 -7.35 0.97 -9.73
N ASN A 170 -6.81 0.88 -8.51
CA ASN A 170 -5.42 0.47 -8.35
C ASN A 170 -5.17 -0.98 -8.74
N ILE A 171 -6.17 -1.86 -8.57
CA ILE A 171 -6.16 -3.23 -9.12
C ILE A 171 -7.00 -3.22 -10.40
N LEU A 172 -6.40 -3.61 -11.52
CA LEU A 172 -6.98 -3.64 -12.87
C LEU A 172 -7.53 -5.01 -13.23
#